data_AF-A0A5B1QFJ5-F1
#
_entry.id   AF-A0A5B1QFJ5-F1
#
_cell.length_a   1.000
_cell.length_b   1.000
_cell.length_c   1.000
_cell.angle_alpha   90.00
_cell.angle_beta   90.00
_cell.angle_gamma   90.00
#
_symmetry.space_group_name_H-M   'P 1'
#
loop_
_entity.id
_entity.type
_entity.pdbx_description
1 polymer ?
#
loop_
_entity_poly.entity_id
_entity_poly.type
_entity_poly.pdbx_seq_one_letter_code
_entity_poly.pdbx_strand_id
1 'polypeptide(L)'
;MSKSDYAFDLDSFENHEEDYNEDTLYTVDAYHEGNWSRFVNHSCEPNIQVFPVCFDTIPENNAPYLAYTALKDIPARTELTLDYNPGATEIFARKKGKKSMKSLPEGIKECLCGAERCRGYVQFSY
;
A
#
# COMPACT_ATOMS: atom_id res chain seq x y z
N MET A 1 -9.26 -4.38 -12.82
CA MET A 1 -8.97 -4.09 -11.40
C MET A 1 -9.94 -4.91 -10.58
N SER A 2 -9.45 -5.57 -9.53
CA SER A 2 -10.21 -6.45 -8.62
C SER A 2 -10.47 -5.73 -7.30
N LYS A 3 -11.43 -6.25 -6.50
CA LYS A 3 -11.75 -5.70 -5.17
C LYS A 3 -10.51 -5.53 -4.28
N SER A 4 -9.64 -6.54 -4.26
CA SER A 4 -8.38 -6.53 -3.51
C SER A 4 -7.40 -5.43 -3.91
N ASP A 5 -7.57 -4.77 -5.06
CA ASP A 5 -6.67 -3.69 -5.49
C ASP A 5 -6.85 -2.40 -4.68
N TYR A 6 -7.95 -2.31 -3.91
CA TYR A 6 -8.38 -1.14 -3.17
C TYR A 6 -8.48 -1.39 -1.66
N ALA A 7 -7.96 -2.53 -1.20
CA ALA A 7 -7.89 -2.89 0.22
C ALA A 7 -6.63 -2.27 0.85
N PHE A 8 -6.79 -1.68 2.04
CA PHE A 8 -5.70 -1.18 2.87
C PHE A 8 -5.94 -1.61 4.31
N ASP A 9 -5.04 -2.43 4.85
CA ASP A 9 -5.16 -2.95 6.22
C ASP A 9 -4.72 -1.89 7.23
N LEU A 10 -5.46 -1.81 8.35
CA LEU A 10 -5.19 -0.88 9.45
C LEU A 10 -4.30 -1.55 10.50
N ASP A 11 -3.17 -2.11 10.05
CA ASP A 11 -2.26 -2.94 10.84
C ASP A 11 -1.16 -2.16 11.58
N SER A 12 -1.16 -0.83 11.46
CA SER A 12 -0.08 0.04 11.96
C SER A 12 0.11 -0.02 13.49
N PHE A 13 -0.90 -0.45 14.24
CA PHE A 13 -0.87 -0.57 15.69
C PHE A 13 -0.70 -2.02 16.19
N GLU A 14 -0.59 -3.01 15.29
CA GLU A 14 -0.62 -4.44 15.63
C GLU A 14 0.71 -5.01 16.17
N ASN A 15 1.69 -4.17 16.49
CA ASN A 15 3.05 -4.60 16.87
C ASN A 15 3.23 -4.99 18.35
N HIS A 16 2.16 -5.17 19.11
CA HIS A 16 2.21 -5.73 20.46
C HIS A 16 1.51 -7.09 20.51
N GLU A 17 2.28 -8.18 20.64
CA GLU A 17 1.77 -9.56 20.81
C GLU A 17 0.75 -9.70 21.96
N GLU A 18 0.67 -8.72 22.87
CA GLU A 18 -0.23 -8.69 24.02
C GLU A 18 -1.61 -8.05 23.71
N ASP A 19 -1.80 -7.37 22.57
CA ASP A 19 -3.03 -6.65 22.17
C ASP A 19 -3.69 -7.21 20.90
N TYR A 20 -3.26 -8.40 20.43
CA TYR A 20 -3.84 -9.02 19.23
C TYR A 20 -5.29 -9.47 19.49
N ASN A 21 -6.24 -8.64 19.07
CA ASN A 21 -7.66 -8.94 19.12
C ASN A 21 -8.21 -8.99 17.68
N GLU A 22 -8.62 -10.18 17.22
CA GLU A 22 -9.21 -10.39 15.89
C GLU A 22 -10.43 -9.48 15.66
N ASP A 23 -11.18 -9.12 16.71
CA ASP A 23 -12.34 -8.21 16.63
C ASP A 23 -11.94 -6.74 16.36
N THR A 24 -10.63 -6.43 16.33
CA THR A 24 -10.09 -5.09 16.06
C THR A 24 -9.30 -5.00 14.76
N LEU A 25 -9.27 -6.07 13.96
CA LEU A 25 -8.63 -6.07 12.64
C LEU A 25 -9.57 -5.46 11.60
N TYR A 26 -9.18 -4.34 11.02
CA TYR A 26 -10.00 -3.61 10.05
C TYR A 26 -9.22 -3.37 8.76
N THR A 27 -9.95 -3.49 7.64
CA THR A 27 -9.46 -3.15 6.30
C THR A 27 -10.36 -2.07 5.71
N VAL A 28 -9.75 -1.03 5.15
CA VAL A 28 -10.46 -0.04 4.34
C VAL A 28 -10.56 -0.56 2.91
N ASP A 29 -11.79 -0.78 2.42
CA ASP A 29 -12.06 -1.16 1.03
C ASP A 29 -12.63 0.03 0.24
N ALA A 30 -11.84 0.56 -0.70
CA ALA A 30 -12.23 1.67 -1.55
C ALA A 30 -12.74 1.26 -2.95
N TYR A 31 -13.09 -0.02 -3.16
CA TYR A 31 -13.50 -0.54 -4.47
C TYR A 31 -14.81 0.12 -4.94
N HIS A 32 -15.85 0.12 -4.10
CA HIS A 32 -17.15 0.73 -4.40
C HIS A 32 -17.25 2.19 -4.00
N GLU A 33 -16.75 2.54 -2.81
CA GLU A 33 -16.87 3.86 -2.22
C GLU A 33 -15.55 4.29 -1.61
N GLY A 34 -15.09 5.50 -1.94
CA GLY A 34 -13.82 6.03 -1.45
C GLY A 34 -13.60 7.43 -1.96
N ASN A 35 -12.63 8.14 -1.39
CA ASN A 35 -12.25 9.47 -1.85
C ASN A 35 -11.26 9.39 -3.03
N TRP A 36 -10.62 10.52 -3.37
CA TRP A 36 -9.66 10.59 -4.46
C TRP A 36 -8.42 9.69 -4.29
N SER A 37 -8.08 9.29 -3.05
CA SER A 37 -6.86 8.53 -2.77
C SER A 37 -6.90 7.12 -3.35
N ARG A 38 -8.09 6.59 -3.65
CA ARG A 38 -8.28 5.29 -4.34
C ARG A 38 -7.62 5.23 -5.72
N PHE A 39 -7.22 6.37 -6.28
CA PHE A 39 -6.54 6.46 -7.57
C PHE A 39 -5.03 6.66 -7.47
N VAL A 40 -4.47 6.79 -6.27
CA VAL A 40 -3.03 6.96 -6.06
C VAL A 40 -2.35 5.65 -6.37
N ASN A 41 -1.41 5.65 -7.31
CA ASN A 41 -0.72 4.45 -7.75
C ASN A 41 0.46 4.06 -6.85
N HIS A 42 0.90 2.82 -7.04
CA HIS A 42 2.14 2.33 -6.43
C HIS A 42 3.39 2.94 -7.08
N SER A 43 4.38 3.30 -6.27
CA SER A 43 5.78 3.45 -6.69
C SER A 43 6.72 2.79 -5.68
N CYS A 44 7.79 2.15 -6.16
CA CYS A 44 8.88 1.66 -5.30
C CYS A 44 9.75 2.82 -4.77
N GLU A 45 9.65 4.01 -5.38
CA GLU A 45 10.27 5.25 -4.92
C GLU A 45 9.17 6.32 -4.78
N PRO A 46 8.28 6.19 -3.78
CA PRO A 46 7.10 7.04 -3.65
C PRO A 46 7.45 8.49 -3.32
N ASN A 47 6.45 9.37 -3.41
CA ASN A 47 6.56 10.76 -2.96
C ASN A 47 5.59 11.12 -1.84
N ILE A 48 4.67 10.21 -1.48
CA ILE A 48 3.82 10.35 -0.31
C ILE A 48 3.91 9.11 0.60
N GLN A 49 3.57 9.28 1.87
CA GLN A 49 3.43 8.21 2.87
C GLN A 49 2.13 8.39 3.66
N VAL A 50 1.57 7.26 4.13
CA VAL A 50 0.35 7.21 4.93
C VAL A 50 0.71 7.08 6.41
N PHE A 51 0.03 7.85 7.26
CA PHE A 51 0.11 7.76 8.72
C PHE A 51 -1.29 7.57 9.32
N PRO A 52 -1.45 6.70 10.32
CA PRO A 52 -2.68 6.66 11.09
C PRO A 52 -2.80 7.93 11.94
N VAL A 53 -3.99 8.52 11.97
CA VAL A 53 -4.30 9.71 12.75
C VAL A 53 -5.52 9.41 13.61
N CYS A 54 -5.32 9.44 14.93
CA CYS A 54 -6.40 9.43 15.89
C CYS A 54 -6.89 10.87 16.08
N PHE A 55 -8.01 11.20 15.47
CA PHE A 55 -8.68 12.49 15.62
C PHE A 55 -10.17 12.22 15.79
N ASP A 56 -10.73 12.53 16.96
CA ASP A 56 -12.14 12.25 17.27
C ASP A 56 -12.55 10.76 17.12
N THR A 57 -11.57 9.86 17.24
CA THR A 57 -11.74 8.40 17.23
C THR A 57 -11.31 7.83 18.58
N ILE A 58 -12.08 6.87 19.10
CA ILE A 58 -11.71 6.09 20.29
C ILE A 58 -10.54 5.18 19.91
N PRO A 59 -9.32 5.35 20.48
CA PRO A 59 -8.13 4.58 20.09
C PRO A 59 -8.36 3.06 20.17
N GLU A 60 -9.14 2.60 21.13
CA GLU A 60 -9.47 1.19 21.35
C GLU A 60 -10.31 0.56 20.23
N ASN A 61 -10.90 1.37 19.33
CA ASN A 61 -11.69 0.87 18.20
C ASN A 61 -10.84 0.53 16.96
N ASN A 62 -9.52 0.75 16.99
CA ASN A 62 -8.58 0.50 15.88
C ASN A 62 -9.06 1.00 14.49
N ALA A 63 -9.77 2.13 14.46
CA ALA A 63 -10.30 2.74 13.25
C ALA A 63 -9.75 4.16 13.03
N PRO A 64 -8.42 4.33 12.86
CA PRO A 64 -7.81 5.64 12.65
C PRO A 64 -8.20 6.23 11.29
N TYR A 65 -8.11 7.55 11.18
CA TYR A 65 -8.04 8.19 9.86
C TYR A 65 -6.69 7.92 9.20
N LEU A 66 -6.67 7.76 7.89
CA LEU A 66 -5.43 7.65 7.11
C LEU A 66 -5.04 9.01 6.54
N ALA A 67 -3.95 9.60 7.02
CA ALA A 67 -3.43 10.86 6.53
C ALA A 67 -2.29 10.63 5.53
N TYR A 68 -2.41 11.25 4.35
CA TYR A 68 -1.37 11.26 3.32
C TYR A 68 -0.46 12.46 3.51
N THR A 69 0.84 12.23 3.56
CA THR A 69 1.86 13.26 3.79
C THR A 69 2.92 13.21 2.69
N ALA A 70 3.47 14.36 2.32
CA ALA A 70 4.54 14.44 1.33
C ALA A 70 5.89 14.09 1.97
N LEU A 71 6.65 13.21 1.31
CA LEU A 71 8.01 12.83 1.75
C LEU A 71 9.08 13.83 1.29
N LYS A 72 8.74 14.64 0.29
CA LYS A 72 9.61 15.60 -0.39
C LYS A 72 8.73 16.64 -1.07
N ASP A 73 9.32 17.74 -1.51
CA ASP A 73 8.61 18.72 -2.34
C ASP A 73 8.09 18.06 -3.61
N ILE A 74 6.81 18.26 -3.91
CA ILE A 74 6.12 17.67 -5.06
C ILE A 74 5.78 18.81 -6.04
N PRO A 75 6.47 18.91 -7.19
CA PRO A 75 6.14 19.90 -8.20
C PRO A 75 4.71 19.74 -8.73
N ALA A 76 4.16 20.83 -9.25
CA ALA A 76 2.86 20.78 -9.90
C ALA A 76 2.86 19.76 -11.06
N ARG A 77 1.76 19.00 -11.18
CA ARG A 77 1.56 17.96 -12.20
C ARG A 77 2.46 16.73 -12.05
N THR A 78 3.13 16.57 -10.91
CA THR A 78 3.76 15.30 -10.54
C THR A 78 2.70 14.35 -9.99
N GLU A 79 2.71 13.09 -10.45
CA GLU A 79 1.83 12.04 -9.95
C GLU A 79 2.11 11.77 -8.47
N LEU A 80 1.07 11.68 -7.65
CA LEU A 80 1.19 11.22 -6.27
C LEU A 80 1.27 9.69 -6.27
N THR A 81 2.27 9.14 -5.59
CA THR A 81 2.50 7.70 -5.53
C THR A 81 2.90 7.25 -4.12
N LEU A 82 2.39 6.10 -3.70
CA LEU A 82 2.66 5.50 -2.39
C LEU A 82 3.30 4.12 -2.56
N ASP A 83 4.02 3.63 -1.54
CA ASP A 83 4.45 2.23 -1.53
C ASP A 83 3.33 1.36 -0.93
N TYR A 84 2.75 0.46 -1.73
CA TYR A 84 1.63 -0.40 -1.30
C TYR A 84 2.09 -1.46 -0.29
N ASN A 85 3.39 -1.79 -0.28
CA ASN A 85 3.95 -2.72 0.69
C ASN A 85 5.40 -2.32 0.99
N PRO A 86 5.61 -1.38 1.93
CA PRO A 86 6.95 -0.92 2.33
C PRO A 86 7.85 -2.04 2.88
N GLY A 87 7.26 -3.13 3.41
CA GLY A 87 7.96 -4.30 3.92
C GLY A 87 8.30 -5.35 2.84
N ALA A 88 7.87 -5.16 1.59
CA ALA A 88 8.11 -6.11 0.52
C ALA A 88 9.61 -6.19 0.19
N THR A 89 10.20 -7.37 0.42
CA THR A 89 11.59 -7.67 0.08
C THR A 89 11.75 -8.00 -1.41
N GLU A 90 12.96 -7.90 -1.97
CA GLU A 90 13.24 -8.10 -3.40
C GLU A 90 13.10 -9.56 -3.91
N ILE A 91 12.31 -10.42 -3.28
CA ILE A 91 12.24 -11.87 -3.53
C ILE A 91 11.99 -12.19 -5.02
N PHE A 92 11.21 -11.34 -5.71
CA PHE A 92 10.88 -11.52 -7.13
C PHE A 92 11.56 -10.50 -8.06
N ALA A 93 12.57 -9.76 -7.58
CA ALA A 93 13.25 -8.74 -8.37
C ALA A 93 13.76 -9.32 -9.69
N ARG A 94 13.37 -8.67 -10.80
CA ARG A 94 13.70 -9.04 -12.18
C ARG A 94 15.20 -9.38 -12.29
N LYS A 95 15.56 -10.67 -12.38
CA LYS A 95 16.86 -11.04 -12.95
C LYS A 95 16.90 -10.52 -14.38
N LYS A 96 17.83 -9.61 -14.69
CA LYS A 96 18.12 -9.13 -16.05
C LYS A 96 18.40 -10.33 -16.96
N GLY A 97 17.38 -10.76 -17.69
CA GLY A 97 17.45 -11.92 -18.57
C GLY A 97 16.04 -12.41 -18.86
N LYS A 98 15.60 -12.23 -20.12
CA LYS A 98 14.31 -12.65 -20.67
C LYS A 98 13.92 -14.05 -20.17
N LYS A 99 13.09 -14.13 -19.13
CA LYS A 99 12.18 -15.25 -18.94
C LYS A 99 10.79 -14.64 -18.86
N SER A 100 9.95 -15.00 -19.82
CA SER A 100 8.53 -14.68 -19.79
C SER A 100 8.00 -15.05 -18.40
N MET A 101 7.39 -14.08 -17.72
CA MET A 101 6.77 -14.23 -16.41
C MET A 101 5.56 -15.15 -16.56
N LYS A 102 5.82 -16.47 -16.58
CA LYS A 102 4.75 -17.48 -16.55
C LYS A 102 4.21 -17.47 -15.12
N SER A 103 3.08 -16.75 -14.98
CA SER A 103 2.21 -16.56 -13.81
C SER A 103 2.91 -16.11 -12.53
N LEU A 104 2.79 -14.81 -12.23
CA LEU A 104 2.94 -14.32 -10.85
C LEU A 104 1.95 -15.09 -9.95
N PRO A 105 2.30 -15.36 -8.67
CA PRO A 105 1.35 -15.88 -7.69
C PRO A 105 0.10 -15.01 -7.63
N GLU A 106 -1.01 -15.59 -7.15
CA GLU A 106 -2.23 -14.85 -6.88
C GLU A 106 -1.92 -13.63 -5.98
N GLY A 107 -2.62 -12.51 -6.20
CA GLY A 107 -2.40 -11.26 -5.45
C GLY A 107 -1.14 -10.47 -5.84
N ILE A 108 -0.32 -10.96 -6.78
CA ILE A 108 0.87 -10.26 -7.26
C ILE A 108 0.69 -9.81 -8.71
N LYS A 109 1.01 -8.54 -9.01
CA LYS A 109 0.94 -7.93 -10.35
C LYS A 109 2.28 -7.36 -10.78
N GLU A 110 2.51 -7.21 -12.08
CA GLU A 110 3.72 -6.54 -12.58
C GLU A 110 3.72 -5.07 -12.17
N CYS A 111 4.87 -4.58 -11.68
CA CYS A 111 5.05 -3.16 -11.35
C CYS A 111 5.60 -2.40 -12.55
N LEU A 112 4.93 -1.29 -12.88
CA LEU A 112 5.27 -0.40 -14.00
C LEU A 112 5.57 1.04 -13.53
N CYS A 113 5.99 1.23 -12.28
CA CYS A 113 6.16 2.56 -11.68
C CYS A 113 7.28 3.43 -12.29
N GLY A 114 8.20 2.83 -13.05
CA GLY A 114 9.31 3.55 -13.70
C GLY A 114 10.47 3.97 -12.77
N ALA A 115 10.40 3.66 -11.47
CA ALA A 115 11.48 3.93 -10.51
C ALA A 115 12.80 3.22 -10.89
N GLU A 116 13.95 3.83 -10.57
CA GLU A 116 15.26 3.23 -10.84
C GLU A 116 15.44 1.94 -10.04
N ARG A 117 14.95 1.96 -8.79
CA ARG A 117 14.96 0.82 -7.86
C ARG A 117 13.60 0.12 -7.80
N CYS A 118 13.03 -0.17 -8.97
CA CYS A 118 11.76 -0.89 -9.06
C CYS A 118 11.90 -2.37 -8.71
N ARG A 119 11.09 -2.87 -7.75
CA ARG A 119 11.03 -4.28 -7.36
C ARG A 119 10.47 -5.20 -8.45
N GLY A 120 9.78 -4.63 -9.44
CA GLY A 120 9.24 -5.36 -10.60
C GLY A 120 7.85 -5.97 -10.38
N TYR A 121 7.30 -5.91 -9.18
CA TYR A 121 5.96 -6.38 -8.85
C TYR A 121 5.28 -5.51 -7.79
N VAL A 122 3.96 -5.58 -7.72
CA VAL A 122 3.11 -5.03 -6.68
C VAL A 122 2.40 -6.19 -6.02
N GLN A 123 2.46 -6.26 -4.70
CA GLN A 123 1.68 -7.18 -3.88
C GLN A 123 0.64 -6.36 -3.14
N PHE A 124 -0.62 -6.74 -3.29
CA PHE A 124 -1.72 -6.14 -2.55
C PHE A 124 -1.89 -6.92 -1.25
N SER A 125 -2.29 -6.24 -0.19
CA SER A 125 -2.65 -6.90 1.06
C SER A 125 -3.89 -7.79 0.87
N TYR A 126 -4.01 -8.83 1.68
CA TYR A 126 -5.01 -9.90 1.54
C TYR A 126 -6.09 -9.80 2.59
#